data_AF-A0A938JEN1-F1
#
_entry.id   AF-A0A938JEN1-F1
#
_cell.length_a   1.000
_cell.length_b   1.000
_cell.length_c   1.000
_cell.angle_alpha   90.00
_cell.angle_beta   90.00
_cell.angle_gamma   90.00
#
_symmetry.space_group_name_H-M   'P 1'
#
loop_
_entity.id
_entity.type
_entity.pdbx_description
1 polymer ?
#
loop_
_entity_poly.entity_id
_entity_poly.type
_entity_poly.pdbx_seq_one_letter_code
_entity_poly.pdbx_strand_id
1 'polypeptide(L)'
;MSDQTPDPTVPSAAPAGWYPDPQNPGQQRYWDGSAWGAAAPAVPTAPVASPVAGPITSTNAIIGLVLAIVSWVICPIIAAIVALVLAHSSSKEIAASDGRVGGAGLNTATRIIAWLNIGVSIVAGLVIAVLAIFGVIFGANVVGNLDPSMNSRTGLADGQYALNPSTRITLNDECSYGGTASMPGNANAGDVSVYGSGPIECPDLVQVTVVLFEVREGVARIVSVE
;
A
#
# COMPACT_ATOMS: atom_id res chain seq x y z
N MET A 1 -34.24 -89.40 -30.74
CA MET A 1 -35.34 -88.59 -30.17
C MET A 1 -35.67 -89.25 -28.83
N SER A 2 -34.81 -89.15 -27.82
CA SER A 2 -34.54 -87.97 -26.99
C SER A 2 -35.79 -87.53 -26.24
N ASP A 3 -35.98 -88.03 -25.02
CA ASP A 3 -36.41 -87.15 -23.93
C ASP A 3 -35.92 -87.71 -22.59
N GLN A 4 -34.79 -87.18 -22.10
CA GLN A 4 -34.39 -87.32 -20.71
C GLN A 4 -35.08 -86.21 -19.94
N THR A 5 -36.13 -86.55 -19.20
CA THR A 5 -36.71 -85.69 -18.17
C THR A 5 -35.70 -85.50 -17.03
N PRO A 6 -35.28 -84.27 -16.69
CA PRO A 6 -34.43 -84.04 -15.54
C PRO A 6 -35.20 -84.20 -14.21
N ASP A 7 -34.54 -84.90 -13.31
CA ASP A 7 -34.87 -85.24 -11.91
C ASP A 7 -35.26 -84.00 -11.07
N PRO A 8 -36.29 -84.07 -10.19
CA PRO A 8 -36.59 -82.99 -9.24
C PRO A 8 -35.38 -82.65 -8.37
N THR A 9 -34.83 -81.46 -8.61
CA THR A 9 -33.70 -80.89 -7.88
C THR A 9 -33.99 -80.82 -6.38
N VAL A 10 -33.23 -81.63 -5.64
CA VAL A 10 -33.06 -81.62 -4.18
C VAL A 10 -32.92 -80.17 -3.67
N PRO A 11 -33.61 -79.77 -2.59
CA PRO A 11 -33.44 -78.44 -2.01
C PRO A 11 -31.98 -78.25 -1.60
N SER A 12 -31.35 -77.19 -2.14
CA SER A 12 -29.99 -76.78 -1.81
C SER A 12 -29.89 -76.50 -0.31
N ALA A 13 -29.40 -77.47 0.45
CA ALA A 13 -29.01 -77.25 1.84
C ALA A 13 -27.92 -76.18 1.84
N ALA A 14 -28.11 -75.12 2.62
CA ALA A 14 -27.13 -74.05 2.72
C ALA A 14 -25.74 -74.64 3.08
N PRO A 15 -24.68 -74.31 2.33
CA PRO A 15 -23.34 -74.82 2.60
C PRO A 15 -22.84 -74.35 3.96
N ALA A 16 -21.93 -75.11 4.57
CA ALA A 16 -21.37 -74.77 5.88
C ALA A 16 -20.64 -73.41 5.83
N GLY A 17 -20.91 -72.54 6.79
CA GLY A 17 -20.40 -71.16 6.79
C GLY A 17 -21.00 -70.29 7.89
N TRP A 18 -20.55 -69.04 7.98
CA TRP A 18 -21.09 -68.06 8.92
C TRP A 18 -22.32 -67.39 8.32
N TYR A 19 -23.46 -67.48 9.01
CA TYR A 19 -24.70 -66.83 8.60
C TYR A 19 -25.24 -65.92 9.72
N PRO A 20 -25.99 -64.86 9.39
CA PRO A 20 -26.68 -64.04 10.39
C PRO A 20 -27.64 -64.90 11.23
N ASP A 21 -27.63 -64.71 12.56
CA ASP A 21 -28.51 -65.44 13.48
C ASP A 21 -29.96 -64.95 13.34
N PRO A 22 -30.93 -65.82 12.96
CA PRO A 22 -32.34 -65.45 12.86
C PRO A 22 -32.96 -65.02 14.19
N GLN A 23 -32.41 -65.48 15.32
CA GLN A 23 -32.94 -65.21 16.65
C GLN A 23 -32.36 -63.91 17.25
N ASN A 24 -31.12 -63.54 16.87
CA ASN A 24 -30.41 -62.39 17.41
C ASN A 24 -29.86 -61.51 16.28
N PRO A 25 -30.61 -60.48 15.83
CA PRO A 25 -30.15 -59.54 14.82
C PRO A 25 -28.83 -58.87 15.25
N GLY A 26 -27.76 -59.07 14.49
CA GLY A 26 -26.44 -58.50 14.76
C GLY A 26 -25.37 -59.49 15.22
N GLN A 27 -25.72 -60.76 15.45
CA GLN A 27 -24.75 -61.84 15.66
C GLN A 27 -24.66 -62.76 14.44
N GLN A 28 -23.50 -63.38 14.24
CA GLN A 28 -23.30 -64.44 13.27
C GLN A 28 -23.17 -65.77 14.01
N ARG A 29 -23.82 -66.82 13.49
CA ARG A 29 -23.67 -68.21 13.97
C ARG A 29 -23.13 -69.07 12.84
N TYR A 30 -22.30 -70.05 13.20
CA TYR A 30 -21.75 -70.99 12.23
C TYR A 30 -22.81 -72.05 11.90
N TRP A 31 -23.07 -72.29 10.62
CA TRP A 31 -23.91 -73.38 10.13
C TRP A 31 -23.00 -74.51 9.63
N ASP A 32 -23.23 -75.74 10.09
CA ASP A 32 -22.40 -76.89 9.71
C ASP A 32 -22.97 -77.72 8.54
N GLY A 33 -24.12 -77.32 7.97
CA GLY A 33 -24.85 -78.06 6.94
C GLY A 33 -26.05 -78.85 7.46
N SER A 34 -26.15 -79.06 8.78
CA SER A 34 -27.23 -79.83 9.43
C SER A 34 -27.79 -79.16 10.69
N ALA A 35 -26.97 -78.38 11.41
CA ALA A 35 -27.31 -77.71 12.64
C ALA A 35 -26.56 -76.37 12.79
N TRP A 36 -27.11 -75.51 13.66
CA TRP A 36 -26.49 -74.25 14.04
C TRP A 36 -25.48 -74.47 15.18
N GLY A 37 -24.22 -74.15 14.92
CA GLY A 37 -23.10 -74.18 15.87
C GLY A 37 -23.02 -72.95 16.78
N ALA A 38 -21.89 -72.77 17.46
CA ALA A 38 -21.69 -71.68 18.41
C ALA A 38 -21.79 -70.28 17.74
N ALA A 39 -22.22 -69.28 18.51
CA ALA A 39 -22.15 -67.89 18.10
C ALA A 39 -20.69 -67.46 17.92
N ALA A 40 -20.45 -66.58 16.94
CA ALA A 40 -19.15 -65.97 16.75
C ALA A 40 -18.73 -65.27 18.05
N PRO A 41 -17.44 -65.33 18.43
CA PRO A 41 -16.94 -64.56 19.56
C PRO A 41 -17.32 -63.09 19.36
N ALA A 42 -17.95 -62.49 20.37
CA ALA A 42 -18.26 -61.06 20.34
C ALA A 42 -16.96 -60.30 20.17
N VAL A 43 -16.76 -59.70 18.99
CA VAL A 43 -15.63 -58.79 18.77
C VAL A 43 -15.84 -57.63 19.74
N PRO A 44 -14.86 -57.28 20.60
CA PRO A 44 -15.02 -56.14 21.50
C PRO A 44 -15.28 -54.91 20.63
N THR A 45 -16.47 -54.32 20.80
CA THR A 45 -16.82 -53.06 20.17
C THR A 45 -15.88 -52.00 20.71
N ALA A 46 -14.92 -51.57 19.87
CA ALA A 46 -14.07 -50.45 20.19
C ALA A 46 -14.96 -49.25 20.54
N PRO A 47 -14.64 -48.47 21.59
CA PRO A 47 -15.45 -47.31 21.96
C PRO A 47 -15.54 -46.38 20.75
N VAL A 48 -16.79 -46.11 20.34
CA VAL A 48 -17.10 -45.13 19.30
C VAL A 48 -16.53 -43.80 19.78
N ALA A 49 -15.51 -43.30 19.09
CA ALA A 49 -14.94 -42.00 19.40
C ALA A 49 -16.03 -40.94 19.22
N SER A 50 -16.42 -40.27 20.32
CA SER A 50 -17.31 -39.12 20.26
C SER A 50 -16.75 -38.10 19.26
N PRO A 51 -17.60 -37.47 18.40
CA PRO A 51 -17.14 -36.38 17.57
C PRO A 51 -16.58 -35.28 18.49
N VAL A 52 -15.27 -35.06 18.40
CA VAL A 52 -14.60 -33.94 19.06
C VAL A 52 -15.24 -32.67 18.49
N ALA A 53 -16.06 -32.01 19.30
CA ALA A 53 -16.51 -30.65 19.00
C ALA A 53 -15.25 -29.79 18.84
N GLY A 54 -15.03 -29.27 17.63
CA GLY A 54 -13.88 -28.42 17.35
C GLY A 54 -13.85 -27.22 18.31
N PRO A 55 -12.66 -26.71 18.69
CA PRO A 55 -12.53 -25.57 19.58
C PRO A 55 -13.36 -24.38 19.07
N ILE A 56 -14.23 -23.84 19.93
CA ILE A 56 -15.04 -22.67 19.60
C ILE A 56 -14.12 -21.46 19.55
N THR A 57 -14.02 -20.81 18.39
CA THR A 57 -13.15 -19.65 18.19
C THR A 57 -13.62 -18.50 19.07
N SER A 58 -12.72 -17.92 19.86
CA SER A 58 -13.09 -16.87 20.81
C SER A 58 -13.47 -15.60 20.05
N THR A 59 -14.61 -15.00 20.40
CA THR A 59 -15.08 -13.71 19.86
C THR A 59 -14.02 -12.62 20.01
N ASN A 60 -13.18 -12.70 21.05
CA ASN A 60 -12.05 -11.81 21.26
C ASN A 60 -10.98 -11.91 20.17
N ALA A 61 -10.74 -13.09 19.60
CA ALA A 61 -9.81 -13.28 18.48
C ALA A 61 -10.33 -12.61 17.20
N ILE A 62 -11.65 -12.66 16.96
CA ILE A 62 -12.30 -12.01 15.82
C ILE A 62 -12.27 -10.48 16.00
N ILE A 63 -12.58 -9.99 17.20
CA ILE A 63 -12.53 -8.55 17.52
C ILE A 63 -11.09 -8.03 17.36
N GLY A 64 -10.08 -8.79 17.83
CA GLY A 64 -8.67 -8.43 17.64
C GLY A 64 -8.24 -8.36 16.18
N LEU A 65 -8.74 -9.28 15.34
CA LEU A 65 -8.47 -9.27 13.89
C LEU A 65 -9.10 -8.05 13.20
N VAL A 66 -10.36 -7.74 13.53
CA VAL A 66 -11.07 -6.59 12.95
C VAL A 66 -10.40 -5.27 13.35
N LEU A 67 -10.04 -5.11 14.62
CA LEU A 67 -9.31 -3.92 15.08
C LEU A 67 -7.92 -3.79 14.42
N ALA A 68 -7.23 -4.90 14.15
CA ALA A 68 -5.94 -4.89 13.45
C ALA A 68 -6.06 -4.45 11.99
N ILE A 69 -7.15 -4.83 11.29
CA ILE A 69 -7.42 -4.41 9.92
C ILE A 69 -7.84 -2.93 9.88
N VAL A 70 -8.70 -2.50 10.81
CA VAL A 70 -9.20 -1.11 10.90
C VAL A 70 -8.11 -0.14 11.35
N SER A 71 -7.11 -0.61 12.11
CA SER A 71 -5.91 0.15 12.51
C SER A 71 -5.16 0.77 11.33
N TRP A 72 -5.27 0.19 10.14
CA TRP A 72 -4.57 0.65 8.95
C TRP A 72 -5.17 1.95 8.37
N VAL A 73 -6.38 2.33 8.79
CA VAL A 73 -7.15 3.42 8.17
C VAL A 73 -7.32 4.65 9.07
N ILE A 74 -7.39 4.49 10.41
CA ILE A 74 -7.86 5.59 11.29
C ILE A 74 -6.78 6.10 12.27
N CYS A 75 -5.95 5.23 12.87
CA CYS A 75 -4.91 5.67 13.82
C CYS A 75 -3.88 4.54 14.11
N PRO A 76 -2.74 4.47 13.39
CA PRO A 76 -1.87 3.28 13.36
C PRO A 76 -1.18 2.95 14.70
N ILE A 77 -0.87 3.96 15.52
CA ILE A 77 -0.05 3.77 16.73
C ILE A 77 -0.89 3.28 17.92
N ILE A 78 -2.08 3.84 18.13
CA ILE A 78 -2.91 3.52 19.31
C ILE A 78 -3.50 2.11 19.20
N ALA A 79 -3.97 1.71 18.02
CA ALA A 79 -4.55 0.38 17.82
C ALA A 79 -3.51 -0.74 17.89
N ALA A 80 -2.25 -0.50 17.48
CA ALA A 80 -1.16 -1.47 17.64
C ALA A 80 -0.82 -1.74 19.12
N ILE A 81 -0.85 -0.70 19.96
CA ILE A 81 -0.60 -0.82 21.40
C ILE A 81 -1.72 -1.64 22.07
N VAL A 82 -2.98 -1.35 21.74
CA VAL A 82 -4.14 -2.08 22.29
C VAL A 82 -4.15 -3.56 21.86
N ALA A 83 -3.80 -3.85 20.60
CA ALA A 83 -3.69 -5.22 20.10
C ALA A 83 -2.59 -6.03 20.82
N LEU A 84 -1.45 -5.39 21.13
CA LEU A 84 -0.35 -6.02 21.89
C LEU A 84 -0.77 -6.39 23.32
N VAL A 85 -1.51 -5.50 24.00
CA VAL A 85 -2.01 -5.74 25.37
C VAL A 85 -3.01 -6.89 25.37
N LEU A 86 -3.92 -6.94 24.40
CA LEU A 86 -4.93 -7.99 24.32
C LEU A 86 -4.32 -9.36 24.00
N ALA A 87 -3.31 -9.43 23.12
CA ALA A 87 -2.57 -10.66 22.83
C ALA A 87 -1.77 -11.20 24.04
N HIS A 88 -1.31 -10.31 24.93
CA HIS A 88 -0.65 -10.73 26.17
C HIS A 88 -1.64 -11.38 27.15
N SER A 89 -2.89 -10.89 27.18
CA SER A 89 -3.94 -11.45 28.04
C SER A 89 -4.40 -12.85 27.60
N SER A 90 -4.57 -13.07 26.29
CA SER A 90 -4.97 -14.37 25.74
C SER A 90 -3.88 -15.44 25.89
N SER A 91 -2.60 -15.04 25.85
CA SER A 91 -1.46 -15.92 26.13
C SER A 91 -1.48 -16.45 27.57
N LYS A 92 -1.89 -15.61 28.51
CA LYS A 92 -1.98 -15.94 29.94
C LYS A 92 -3.15 -16.89 30.22
N GLU A 93 -4.26 -16.71 29.49
CA GLU A 93 -5.46 -17.53 29.58
C GLU A 93 -5.26 -18.92 28.96
N ILE A 94 -4.56 -19.02 27.83
CA ILE A 94 -4.20 -20.31 27.19
C ILE A 94 -3.21 -21.09 28.07
N ALA A 95 -2.22 -20.42 28.68
CA ALA A 95 -1.26 -21.06 29.59
C ALA A 95 -1.90 -21.56 30.89
N ALA A 96 -3.01 -20.96 31.33
CA ALA A 96 -3.75 -21.36 32.54
C ALA A 96 -4.81 -22.44 32.29
N SER A 97 -5.08 -22.81 31.04
CA SER A 97 -6.26 -23.62 30.67
C SER A 97 -6.03 -25.15 30.63
N ASP A 98 -4.89 -25.68 31.09
CA ASP A 98 -4.60 -27.13 31.16
C ASP A 98 -5.05 -27.93 29.90
N GLY A 99 -4.79 -27.37 28.71
CA GLY A 99 -5.10 -28.01 27.42
C GLY A 99 -6.53 -27.87 26.90
N ARG A 100 -7.41 -27.14 27.60
CA ARG A 100 -8.83 -26.95 27.22
C ARG A 100 -9.06 -25.94 26.08
N VAL A 101 -8.09 -25.08 25.82
CA VAL A 101 -8.18 -24.01 24.81
C VAL A 101 -6.99 -24.12 23.85
N GLY A 102 -7.26 -24.51 22.60
CA GLY A 102 -6.27 -24.53 21.51
C GLY A 102 -6.15 -23.16 20.82
N GLY A 103 -4.97 -22.82 20.30
CA GLY A 103 -4.78 -21.51 19.64
C GLY A 103 -3.34 -20.98 19.58
N ALA A 104 -2.35 -21.75 20.05
CA ALA A 104 -0.93 -21.33 20.07
C ALA A 104 -0.42 -20.87 18.69
N GLY A 105 -0.81 -21.56 17.61
CA GLY A 105 -0.45 -21.15 16.24
C GLY A 105 -1.09 -19.81 15.82
N LEU A 106 -2.36 -19.58 16.17
CA LEU A 106 -3.08 -18.35 15.86
C LEU A 106 -2.53 -17.15 16.65
N ASN A 107 -2.18 -17.36 17.91
CA ASN A 107 -1.54 -16.34 18.74
C ASN A 107 -0.12 -16.01 18.24
N THR A 108 0.63 -17.01 17.77
CA THR A 108 1.95 -16.81 17.15
C THR A 108 1.83 -16.01 15.86
N ALA A 109 0.86 -16.33 14.99
CA ALA A 109 0.57 -15.56 13.78
C ALA A 109 0.19 -14.11 14.10
N THR A 110 -0.64 -13.89 15.12
CA THR A 110 -1.03 -12.55 15.59
C THR A 110 0.19 -11.74 16.00
N ARG A 111 1.15 -12.35 16.71
CA ARG A 111 2.38 -11.70 17.15
C ARG A 111 3.28 -11.32 15.98
N ILE A 112 3.40 -12.18 14.97
CA ILE A 112 4.18 -11.93 13.75
C ILE A 112 3.59 -10.74 12.97
N ILE A 113 2.27 -10.72 12.77
CA ILE A 113 1.58 -9.64 12.06
C ILE A 113 1.74 -8.31 12.80
N ALA A 114 1.64 -8.31 14.13
CA ALA A 114 1.84 -7.11 14.94
C ALA A 114 3.26 -6.53 14.80
N TRP A 115 4.29 -7.38 14.87
CA TRP A 115 5.68 -6.93 14.67
C TRP A 115 5.97 -6.46 13.26
N LEU A 116 5.38 -7.10 12.23
CA LEU A 116 5.49 -6.64 10.86
C LEU A 116 4.91 -5.23 10.67
N ASN A 117 3.73 -4.98 11.23
CA ASN A 117 3.08 -3.66 11.15
C ASN A 117 3.89 -2.58 11.86
N ILE A 118 4.43 -2.88 13.05
CA ILE A 118 5.32 -1.96 13.77
C ILE A 118 6.59 -1.68 12.95
N GLY A 119 7.22 -2.72 12.41
CA GLY A 119 8.42 -2.58 11.57
C GLY A 119 8.18 -1.70 10.35
N VAL A 120 7.09 -1.96 9.62
CA VAL A 120 6.70 -1.17 8.44
C VAL A 120 6.38 0.28 8.84
N SER A 121 5.69 0.50 9.96
CA SER A 121 5.36 1.85 10.43
C SER A 121 6.61 2.65 10.83
N ILE A 122 7.59 2.01 11.48
CA ILE A 122 8.86 2.65 11.84
C ILE A 122 9.64 3.01 10.57
N VAL A 123 9.75 2.09 9.62
CA VAL A 123 10.44 2.35 8.35
C VAL A 123 9.76 3.47 7.57
N ALA A 124 8.43 3.45 7.47
CA ALA A 124 7.67 4.52 6.82
C ALA A 124 7.88 5.87 7.51
N GLY A 125 7.85 5.91 8.85
CA GLY A 125 8.14 7.11 9.64
C GLY A 125 9.55 7.64 9.42
N LEU A 126 10.56 6.76 9.38
CA LEU A 126 11.94 7.13 9.07
C LEU A 126 12.08 7.69 7.65
N VAL A 127 11.44 7.06 6.65
CA VAL A 127 11.45 7.56 5.27
C VAL A 127 10.81 8.95 5.19
N ILE A 128 9.66 9.16 5.82
CA ILE A 128 8.99 10.47 5.85
C ILE A 128 9.87 11.52 6.55
N ALA A 129 10.51 11.17 7.68
CA ALA A 129 11.41 12.08 8.38
C ALA A 129 12.62 12.47 7.50
N VAL A 130 13.23 11.50 6.82
CA VAL A 130 14.33 11.76 5.88
C VAL A 130 13.87 12.66 4.73
N LEU A 131 12.71 12.39 4.13
CA LEU A 131 12.15 13.22 3.06
C LEU A 131 11.82 14.64 3.54
N ALA A 132 11.28 14.78 4.75
CA ALA A 132 10.99 16.09 5.33
C ALA A 132 12.28 16.89 5.58
N ILE A 133 13.31 16.26 6.16
CA ILE A 133 14.62 16.88 6.37
C ILE A 133 15.22 17.29 5.03
N PHE A 134 15.21 16.39 4.04
CA PHE A 134 15.72 16.69 2.71
C PHE A 134 14.93 17.82 2.03
N GLY A 135 13.61 17.83 2.16
CA GLY A 135 12.74 18.88 1.65
C GLY A 135 12.99 20.25 2.30
N VAL A 136 13.22 20.29 3.61
CA VAL A 136 13.57 21.54 4.33
C VAL A 136 14.94 22.04 3.89
N ILE A 137 15.96 21.17 3.81
CA ILE A 137 17.29 21.55 3.36
C ILE A 137 17.24 22.06 1.92
N PHE A 138 16.60 21.31 1.01
CA PHE A 138 16.47 21.70 -0.38
C PHE A 138 15.69 23.02 -0.54
N GLY A 139 14.56 23.16 0.14
CA GLY A 139 13.74 24.37 0.11
C GLY A 139 14.50 25.60 0.62
N ALA A 140 15.24 25.46 1.72
CA ALA A 140 16.08 26.53 2.26
C ALA A 140 17.18 26.95 1.27
N ASN A 141 17.81 25.98 0.59
CA ASN A 141 18.83 26.28 -0.44
C ASN A 141 18.21 27.00 -1.65
N VAL A 142 17.03 26.60 -2.12
CA VAL A 142 16.37 27.28 -3.25
C VAL A 142 15.99 28.71 -2.88
N VAL A 143 15.30 28.90 -1.75
CA VAL A 143 14.85 30.23 -1.30
C VAL A 143 16.02 31.17 -1.03
N GLY A 144 17.13 30.66 -0.47
CA GLY A 144 18.33 31.47 -0.23
C GLY A 144 19.05 31.96 -1.49
N ASN A 145 18.81 31.31 -2.64
CA ASN A 145 19.38 31.72 -3.94
C ASN A 145 18.44 32.60 -4.76
N LEU A 146 17.22 32.87 -4.29
CA LEU A 146 16.31 33.82 -4.92
C LEU A 146 16.58 35.21 -4.35
N ASP A 147 17.06 36.13 -5.18
CA ASP A 147 17.14 37.53 -4.79
C ASP A 147 15.73 38.14 -4.79
N PRO A 148 15.19 38.56 -3.64
CA PRO A 148 13.83 39.08 -3.54
C PRO A 148 13.64 40.41 -4.27
N SER A 149 14.72 41.07 -4.69
CA SER A 149 14.66 42.30 -5.48
C SER A 149 14.40 42.02 -6.97
N MET A 150 14.68 40.81 -7.46
CA MET A 150 14.46 40.42 -8.85
C MET A 150 12.97 40.22 -9.13
N ASN A 151 12.45 40.92 -10.13
CA ASN A 151 11.04 40.80 -10.50
C ASN A 151 10.80 39.60 -11.42
N SER A 152 9.66 38.92 -11.22
CA SER A 152 9.32 37.69 -11.94
C SER A 152 8.95 37.89 -13.42
N ARG A 153 8.75 39.15 -13.86
CA ARG A 153 8.30 39.47 -15.23
C ARG A 153 9.45 39.76 -16.19
N THR A 154 10.50 40.40 -15.70
CA THR A 154 11.68 40.81 -16.49
C THR A 154 12.95 40.10 -16.04
N GLY A 155 12.96 39.45 -14.87
CA GLY A 155 14.14 38.79 -14.32
C GLY A 155 15.23 39.76 -13.85
N LEU A 156 14.90 41.04 -13.70
CA LEU A 156 15.79 42.12 -13.30
C LEU A 156 15.38 42.66 -11.92
N ALA A 157 16.31 43.25 -11.17
CA ALA A 157 15.94 44.00 -9.96
C ALA A 157 15.34 45.36 -10.32
N ASP A 158 14.58 45.98 -9.42
CA ASP A 158 14.18 47.38 -9.60
C ASP A 158 15.42 48.29 -9.63
N GLY A 159 15.50 49.17 -10.63
CA GLY A 159 16.69 49.99 -10.85
C GLY A 159 16.82 50.53 -12.28
N GLN A 160 17.90 51.27 -12.50
CA GLN A 160 18.25 51.83 -13.81
C GLN A 160 19.27 50.96 -14.52
N TYR A 161 19.07 50.77 -15.81
CA TYR A 161 19.89 49.91 -16.66
C TYR A 161 20.22 50.58 -17.97
N ALA A 162 21.39 50.25 -18.49
CA ALA A 162 21.83 50.57 -19.84
C ALA A 162 21.87 49.27 -20.66
N LEU A 163 21.10 49.23 -21.74
CA LEU A 163 21.09 48.16 -22.73
C LEU A 163 21.95 48.55 -23.92
N ASN A 164 22.88 47.67 -24.32
CA ASN A 164 23.58 47.80 -25.59
C ASN A 164 22.84 46.95 -26.64
N PRO A 165 22.05 47.56 -27.55
CA PRO A 165 21.18 46.81 -28.45
C PRO A 165 22.00 46.13 -29.57
N SER A 166 21.94 44.80 -29.61
CA SER A 166 22.44 43.99 -30.74
C SER A 166 21.36 43.74 -31.79
N THR A 167 20.10 43.85 -31.39
CA THR A 167 18.92 43.68 -32.25
C THR A 167 17.95 44.84 -32.06
N ARG A 168 17.42 45.34 -33.17
CA ARG A 168 16.38 46.36 -33.19
C ARG A 168 15.30 45.95 -34.18
N ILE A 169 14.05 46.03 -33.74
CA ILE A 169 12.87 45.86 -34.58
C ILE A 169 11.99 47.09 -34.38
N THR A 170 11.46 47.68 -35.46
CA THR A 170 10.57 48.84 -35.38
C THR A 170 9.43 48.67 -36.39
N LEU A 171 8.18 48.76 -35.91
CA LEU A 171 6.97 48.65 -36.72
C LEU A 171 5.92 49.63 -36.20
N ASN A 172 5.36 50.49 -37.08
CA ASN A 172 4.20 51.34 -36.78
C ASN A 172 4.26 52.04 -35.39
N ASP A 173 5.36 52.77 -35.14
CA ASP A 173 5.64 53.49 -33.88
C ASP A 173 5.89 52.62 -32.63
N GLU A 174 5.99 51.30 -32.79
CA GLU A 174 6.47 50.39 -31.75
C GLU A 174 7.89 49.92 -32.06
N CYS A 175 8.69 49.71 -31.01
CA CYS A 175 10.05 49.20 -31.14
C CYS A 175 10.38 48.16 -30.08
N SER A 176 11.30 47.27 -30.44
CA SER A 176 11.91 46.29 -29.54
C SER A 176 13.42 46.41 -29.69
N TYR A 177 14.10 46.57 -28.55
CA TYR A 177 15.55 46.56 -28.45
C TYR A 177 15.97 45.32 -27.68
N GLY A 178 16.80 44.46 -28.27
CA GLY A 178 17.34 43.28 -27.62
C GLY A 178 18.86 43.34 -27.53
N GLY A 179 19.43 42.97 -26.39
CA GLY A 179 20.87 42.95 -26.19
C GLY A 179 21.24 42.81 -24.71
N THR A 180 22.50 43.09 -24.38
CA THR A 180 22.99 42.95 -23.01
C THR A 180 22.63 44.17 -22.17
N ALA A 181 21.92 43.95 -21.07
CA ALA A 181 21.68 44.98 -20.06
C ALA A 181 22.79 44.99 -19.02
N SER A 182 23.12 46.18 -18.54
CA SER A 182 24.10 46.42 -17.50
C SER A 182 23.56 47.47 -16.52
N MET A 183 23.81 47.29 -15.22
CA MET A 183 23.53 48.32 -14.23
C MET A 183 24.76 49.23 -14.08
N PRO A 184 24.58 50.54 -13.84
CA PRO A 184 25.68 51.42 -13.48
C PRO A 184 26.43 50.90 -12.25
N GLY A 185 27.70 50.53 -12.41
CA GLY A 185 28.57 50.07 -11.32
C GLY A 185 28.51 48.57 -10.98
N ASN A 186 27.74 47.76 -11.70
CA ASN A 186 27.70 46.29 -11.53
C ASN A 186 27.88 45.56 -12.87
N ALA A 187 28.28 44.30 -12.82
CA ALA A 187 28.42 43.42 -13.98
C ALA A 187 27.06 43.12 -14.63
N ASN A 188 27.12 42.77 -15.93
CA ASN A 188 26.03 42.47 -16.85
C ASN A 188 24.81 41.80 -16.17
N ALA A 189 23.64 42.39 -16.35
CA ALA A 189 22.35 41.86 -15.93
C ALA A 189 21.78 40.78 -16.87
N GLY A 190 22.52 40.46 -17.95
CA GLY A 190 22.16 39.44 -18.94
C GLY A 190 21.57 40.02 -20.22
N ASP A 191 21.19 39.14 -21.16
CA ASP A 191 20.48 39.53 -22.38
C ASP A 191 19.00 39.75 -22.09
N VAL A 192 18.48 40.91 -22.47
CA VAL A 192 17.08 41.29 -22.27
C VAL A 192 16.52 41.99 -23.51
N SER A 193 15.19 41.94 -23.63
CA SER A 193 14.45 42.65 -24.67
C SER A 193 13.52 43.66 -24.03
N VAL A 194 13.64 44.92 -24.43
CA VAL A 194 12.80 46.03 -23.95
C VAL A 194 11.94 46.55 -25.09
N TYR A 195 10.67 46.80 -24.80
CA TYR A 195 9.69 47.27 -25.76
C TYR A 195 9.36 48.73 -25.45
N GLY A 196 9.18 49.52 -26.51
CA GLY A 196 8.79 50.92 -26.42
C GLY A 196 7.72 51.27 -27.43
N SER A 197 7.09 52.43 -27.22
CA SER A 197 6.12 53.00 -28.14
C SER A 197 6.24 54.51 -28.26
N GLY A 198 5.95 55.01 -29.46
CA GLY A 198 5.97 56.43 -29.77
C GLY A 198 7.37 56.99 -30.03
N PRO A 199 7.44 58.29 -30.42
CA PRO A 199 8.65 58.88 -30.98
C PRO A 199 9.78 59.11 -29.96
N ILE A 200 9.47 59.08 -28.66
CA ILE A 200 10.45 59.29 -27.58
C ILE A 200 11.18 57.98 -27.25
N GLU A 201 10.44 56.87 -27.18
CA GLU A 201 11.00 55.55 -26.87
C GLU A 201 11.51 54.84 -28.14
N CYS A 202 10.99 55.21 -29.31
CA CYS A 202 11.34 54.65 -30.62
C CYS A 202 11.78 55.74 -31.60
N PRO A 203 12.89 56.46 -31.35
CA PRO A 203 13.35 57.50 -32.26
C PRO A 203 13.88 56.91 -33.58
N ASP A 204 13.76 57.68 -34.66
CA ASP A 204 14.29 57.31 -35.97
C ASP A 204 15.79 57.62 -36.08
N LEU A 205 16.59 56.89 -35.30
CA LEU A 205 18.05 56.99 -35.29
C LEU A 205 18.66 55.98 -36.25
N VAL A 206 19.69 56.41 -36.98
CA VAL A 206 20.49 55.55 -37.88
C VAL A 206 21.26 54.49 -37.09
N GLN A 207 21.71 54.85 -35.89
CA GLN A 207 22.42 53.94 -34.98
C GLN A 207 21.97 54.24 -33.55
N VAL A 208 21.51 53.20 -32.85
CA VAL A 208 21.23 53.26 -31.41
C VAL A 208 22.39 52.57 -30.71
N THR A 209 23.07 53.31 -29.85
CA THR A 209 24.27 52.85 -29.13
C THR A 209 23.91 52.39 -27.72
N VAL A 210 22.97 53.07 -27.07
CA VAL A 210 22.52 52.71 -25.72
C VAL A 210 21.03 53.03 -25.53
N VAL A 211 20.32 52.09 -24.91
CA VAL A 211 18.94 52.28 -24.47
C VAL A 211 18.93 52.29 -22.95
N LEU A 212 18.56 53.42 -22.37
CA LEU A 212 18.41 53.57 -20.92
C LEU A 212 16.98 53.23 -20.54
N PHE A 213 16.81 52.28 -19.63
CA PHE A 213 15.50 51.88 -19.14
C PHE A 213 15.51 51.72 -17.63
N GLU A 214 14.36 51.95 -17.02
CA GLU A 214 14.13 51.82 -15.59
C GLU A 214 13.12 50.71 -15.34
N VAL A 215 13.44 49.85 -14.39
CA VAL A 215 12.56 48.78 -13.91
C VAL A 215 11.93 49.25 -12.61
N ARG A 216 10.60 49.38 -12.59
CA ARG A 216 9.82 49.66 -11.38
C ARG A 216 8.59 48.76 -11.36
N GLU A 217 8.33 48.14 -10.21
CA GLU A 217 7.15 47.31 -9.99
C GLU A 217 7.00 46.18 -11.05
N GLY A 218 8.14 45.71 -11.58
CA GLY A 218 8.17 44.66 -12.61
C GLY A 218 7.80 45.09 -14.02
N VAL A 219 7.84 46.39 -14.33
CA VAL A 219 7.71 46.93 -15.70
C VAL A 219 8.99 47.67 -16.06
N ALA A 220 9.62 47.28 -17.17
CA ALA A 220 10.72 48.03 -17.77
C ALA A 220 10.15 49.17 -18.63
N ARG A 221 10.55 50.41 -18.35
CA ARG A 221 10.18 51.60 -19.12
C ARG A 221 11.41 52.25 -19.71
N ILE A 222 11.37 52.52 -21.00
CA ILE A 222 12.46 53.22 -21.69
C ILE A 222 12.45 54.69 -21.24
N VAL A 223 13.59 55.17 -20.76
CA VAL A 223 13.76 56.55 -20.29
C VAL A 223 14.35 57.40 -21.40
N SER A 224 15.37 56.88 -22.08
CA SER A 224 16.00 57.55 -23.22
C SER A 224 16.70 56.53 -24.13
N VAL A 225 16.88 56.94 -25.39
CA VAL A 225 17.55 56.17 -26.42
C VAL A 225 18.58 57.08 -27.09
N GLU A 226 19.84 56.64 -27.12
CA GLU A 226 20.98 57.37 -27.66
C GLU A 226 21.72 56.56 -28.72
#